data_AF-A0AAW0JQA5-F1
#
_entry.id   AF-A0AAW0JQA5-F1
#
_cell.length_a   1.000
_cell.length_b   1.000
_cell.length_c   1.000
_cell.angle_alpha   90.00
_cell.angle_beta   90.00
_cell.angle_gamma   90.00
#
_symmetry.space_group_name_H-M   'P 1'
#
loop_
_entity.id
_entity.type
_entity.pdbx_description
1 polymer ?
#
loop_
_entity_poly.entity_id
_entity_poly.type
_entity_poly.pdbx_seq_one_letter_code
_entity_poly.pdbx_strand_id
1 'polypeptide(L)'
;MTGESRTRLAIKLMTNLALGRGAFLAWDTGFSDERHGDVVLVRPMRDHTLKEVAFYNHLFGVPLVLRPAIHTKAPEKASIHRLIEAFILSLQTLFPSTVSTVYRTSEKLVKAPREGCASGPSSPSCLLCTCALDIDTTDSATAFGAQSSSHLSQMLPAEAGVPTTPCCGSGEGQAQSCHRGVGRRGDTQACVIEQLCYGCRVNMKDLFSLEPLPPYVLAEAQLRSQRAWVSKEIQEYLITDDDEEEEEESRAIKQEGENTGIGL
;
A
#
# COMPACT_ATOMS: atom_id res chain seq x y z
N MET A 1 -7.91 17.81 10.87
CA MET A 1 -6.66 18.60 10.79
C MET A 1 -5.64 18.01 11.77
N THR A 2 -4.36 17.90 11.41
CA THR A 2 -3.30 17.35 12.28
C THR A 2 -2.25 18.40 12.65
N GLY A 3 -1.58 18.22 13.78
CA GLY A 3 -0.54 19.13 14.29
C GLY A 3 0.88 18.75 13.87
N GLU A 4 1.07 18.11 12.71
CA GLU A 4 2.39 17.69 12.25
C GLU A 4 3.22 18.91 11.79
N SER A 5 4.32 19.19 12.49
CA SER A 5 5.26 20.26 12.15
C SER A 5 6.24 19.85 11.04
N ARG A 6 6.92 20.81 10.41
CA ARG A 6 7.97 20.54 9.40
C ARG A 6 9.01 19.54 9.91
N THR A 7 9.46 19.72 11.15
CA THR A 7 10.43 18.84 11.80
C THR A 7 9.89 17.43 11.95
N ARG A 8 8.63 17.29 12.39
CA ARG A 8 7.96 15.99 12.55
C ARG A 8 7.81 15.29 11.20
N LEU A 9 7.44 16.02 10.15
CA LEU A 9 7.26 15.49 8.80
C LEU A 9 8.59 15.04 8.18
N ALA A 10 9.67 15.80 8.36
CA ALA A 10 11.00 15.40 7.88
C ALA A 10 11.49 14.09 8.55
N ILE A 11 11.33 13.96 9.86
CA ILE A 11 11.68 12.73 10.60
C ILE A 11 10.80 11.57 10.11
N LYS A 12 9.49 11.79 9.95
CA LYS A 12 8.54 10.78 9.49
C LYS A 12 8.86 10.30 8.08
N LEU A 13 9.18 11.22 7.16
CA LEU A 13 9.61 10.91 5.80
C LEU A 13 10.82 9.98 5.80
N MET A 14 11.90 10.38 6.49
CA MET A 14 13.14 9.60 6.54
C MET A 14 12.94 8.24 7.21
N THR A 15 12.07 8.18 8.22
CA THR A 15 11.71 6.92 8.88
C THR A 15 10.93 6.01 7.94
N ASN A 16 9.92 6.54 7.26
CA ASN A 16 9.12 5.76 6.31
C ASN A 16 9.95 5.29 5.13
N LEU A 17 10.91 6.09 4.67
CA LEU A 17 11.89 5.67 3.67
C LEU A 17 12.73 4.48 4.18
N ALA A 18 13.27 4.57 5.39
CA ALA A 18 14.06 3.48 6.00
C ALA A 18 13.26 2.18 6.21
N LEU A 19 11.95 2.30 6.45
CA LEU A 19 11.02 1.16 6.61
C LEU A 19 10.48 0.61 5.27
N GLY A 20 10.96 1.11 4.13
CA GLY A 20 10.49 0.68 2.81
C GLY A 20 9.07 1.17 2.46
N ARG A 21 8.60 2.28 3.02
CA ARG A 21 7.27 2.86 2.69
C ARG A 21 7.36 3.95 1.64
N GLY A 22 8.16 3.73 0.59
CA GLY A 22 8.43 4.70 -0.49
C GLY A 22 7.20 5.16 -1.27
N ALA A 23 6.31 4.23 -1.60
CA ALA A 23 5.08 4.46 -2.36
C ALA A 23 4.17 5.56 -1.80
N PHE A 24 4.16 5.68 -0.47
CA PHE A 24 3.21 6.52 0.25
C PHE A 24 3.79 7.85 0.70
N LEU A 25 5.07 8.11 0.41
CA LEU A 25 5.77 9.30 0.93
C LEU A 25 5.11 10.59 0.47
N ALA A 26 4.68 10.68 -0.80
CA ALA A 26 3.98 11.86 -1.33
C ALA A 26 2.68 12.18 -0.57
N TRP A 27 1.96 11.15 -0.12
CA TRP A 27 0.75 11.31 0.69
C TRP A 27 1.04 11.70 2.14
N ASP A 28 2.14 11.17 2.69
CA ASP A 28 2.54 11.41 4.07
C ASP A 28 3.12 12.83 4.29
N THR A 29 3.70 13.45 3.27
CA THR A 29 4.32 14.79 3.35
C THR A 29 3.47 15.92 2.76
N GLY A 30 2.48 15.58 1.93
CA GLY A 30 1.58 16.53 1.29
C GLY A 30 0.73 17.34 2.29
N PHE A 31 0.21 18.48 1.81
CA PHE A 31 -0.68 19.34 2.61
C PHE A 31 -1.98 18.61 3.00
N SER A 32 -2.61 17.93 2.03
CA SER A 32 -3.79 17.09 2.21
C SER A 32 -3.49 15.62 1.90
N ASP A 33 -4.10 14.75 2.70
CA ASP A 33 -4.13 13.31 2.51
C ASP A 33 -5.59 12.85 2.45
N GLU A 34 -5.98 12.38 1.26
CA GLU A 34 -7.35 12.06 0.86
C GLU A 34 -7.56 10.54 0.71
N ARG A 35 -6.59 9.72 1.15
CA ARG A 35 -6.60 8.26 0.94
C ARG A 35 -7.81 7.54 1.54
N HIS A 36 -8.45 8.14 2.54
CA HIS A 36 -9.53 7.52 3.30
C HIS A 36 -10.92 7.78 2.69
N GLY A 37 -11.05 8.66 1.69
CA GLY A 37 -12.29 8.91 0.95
C GLY A 37 -13.33 9.72 1.75
N ASP A 38 -13.69 9.27 2.93
CA ASP A 38 -14.66 9.91 3.83
C ASP A 38 -14.06 11.10 4.61
N VAL A 39 -12.76 11.06 4.88
CA VAL A 39 -12.05 12.06 5.67
C VAL A 39 -10.78 12.54 4.96
N VAL A 40 -10.60 13.86 4.96
CA VAL A 40 -9.37 14.52 4.48
C VAL A 40 -8.51 14.97 5.65
N LEU A 41 -7.27 14.49 5.70
CA LEU A 41 -6.28 14.88 6.71
C LEU A 41 -5.44 16.04 6.17
N VAL A 42 -5.60 17.23 6.77
CA VAL A 42 -4.81 18.43 6.43
C VAL A 42 -3.75 18.75 7.49
N ARG A 43 -2.60 19.30 7.05
CA ARG A 43 -1.40 19.58 7.87
C ARG A 43 -1.01 21.06 7.87
N PRO A 44 -1.70 21.95 8.62
CA PRO A 44 -1.42 23.38 8.60
C PRO A 44 -0.02 23.75 9.12
N MET A 45 0.48 22.99 10.09
CA MET A 45 1.75 23.29 10.76
C MET A 45 2.99 22.83 9.97
N ARG A 46 2.81 22.27 8.78
CA ARG A 46 3.90 21.73 7.94
C ARG A 46 4.97 22.76 7.61
N ASP A 47 4.61 24.04 7.64
CA ASP A 47 5.48 25.16 7.31
C ASP A 47 6.18 25.78 8.53
N HIS A 48 6.08 25.15 9.70
CA HIS A 48 6.73 25.59 10.92
C HIS A 48 7.54 24.46 11.55
N THR A 49 8.75 24.78 11.97
CA THR A 49 9.64 23.88 12.71
C THR A 49 9.16 23.74 14.16
N LEU A 50 9.58 22.66 14.83
CA LEU A 50 9.23 22.45 16.24
C LEU A 50 9.69 23.61 17.14
N LYS A 51 10.84 24.23 16.81
CA LYS A 51 11.37 25.38 17.55
C LYS A 51 10.46 26.60 17.41
N GLU A 52 10.02 26.92 16.19
CA GLU A 52 9.11 28.05 15.94
C GLU A 52 7.77 27.85 16.66
N VAL A 53 7.21 26.63 16.60
CA VAL A 53 5.98 26.30 17.34
C VAL A 53 6.15 26.43 18.85
N ALA A 54 7.31 26.02 19.38
CA ALA A 54 7.60 26.18 20.81
C ALA A 54 7.71 27.66 21.23
N PHE A 55 8.40 28.50 20.43
CA PHE A 55 8.48 29.94 20.68
C PHE A 55 7.11 30.61 20.60
N TYR A 56 6.30 30.25 19.60
CA TYR A 56 4.93 30.74 19.48
C TYR A 56 4.11 30.41 20.74
N ASN A 57 4.12 29.15 21.18
CA ASN A 57 3.38 28.75 22.38
C ASN A 57 3.86 29.49 23.63
N HIS A 58 5.17 29.72 23.77
CA HIS A 58 5.72 30.46 24.89
C HIS A 58 5.33 31.95 24.88
N LEU A 59 5.45 32.63 23.73
CA LEU A 59 5.16 34.05 23.58
C LEU A 59 3.68 34.37 23.78
N PHE A 60 2.78 33.48 23.32
CA PHE A 60 1.33 33.66 23.40
C PHE A 60 0.70 32.94 24.60
N GLY A 61 1.50 32.34 25.47
CA GLY A 61 1.01 31.66 26.69
C GLY A 61 0.10 30.46 26.40
N VAL A 62 0.30 29.76 25.29
CA VAL A 62 -0.51 28.59 24.91
C VAL A 62 -0.13 27.41 25.83
N PRO A 63 -1.09 26.79 26.53
CA PRO A 63 -0.81 25.70 27.45
C PRO A 63 -0.29 24.46 26.71
N LEU A 64 0.84 23.92 27.17
CA LEU A 64 1.46 22.74 26.59
C LEU A 64 1.03 21.47 27.33
N VAL A 65 0.37 20.55 26.61
CA VAL A 65 0.06 19.21 27.12
C VAL A 65 1.08 18.22 26.60
N LEU A 66 1.94 17.72 27.48
CA LEU A 66 2.92 16.68 27.15
C LEU A 66 2.31 15.30 27.41
N ARG A 67 2.17 14.49 26.35
CA ARG A 67 1.82 13.08 26.47
C ARG A 67 3.05 12.22 26.16
N PRO A 68 3.62 11.54 27.16
CA PRO A 68 4.69 10.58 26.92
C PRO A 68 4.21 9.50 25.97
N ALA A 69 5.02 9.23 24.95
CA ALA A 69 4.84 8.08 24.06
C ALA A 69 5.82 6.97 24.47
N ILE A 70 5.62 5.77 23.93
CA ILE A 70 6.47 4.60 24.13
C ILE A 70 7.97 4.85 23.89
N HIS A 71 8.30 5.84 23.06
CA HIS A 71 9.67 6.21 22.70
C HIS A 71 10.19 7.42 23.50
N THR A 72 9.38 8.01 24.39
CA THR A 72 9.78 9.17 25.18
C THR A 72 10.90 8.76 26.15
N LYS A 73 12.03 9.46 26.09
CA LYS A 73 13.27 9.15 26.85
C LYS A 73 13.91 7.78 26.52
N ALA A 74 13.50 7.12 25.46
CA ALA A 74 14.20 5.93 24.98
C ALA A 74 15.60 6.31 24.42
N PRO A 75 16.60 5.42 24.52
CA PRO A 75 17.92 5.69 23.94
C PRO A 75 17.85 5.85 22.42
N GLU A 76 18.80 6.57 21.84
CA GLU A 76 18.81 6.89 20.39
C GLU A 76 18.74 5.63 19.52
N LYS A 77 19.41 4.55 19.94
CA LYS A 77 19.47 3.27 19.23
C LYS A 77 18.34 2.29 19.63
N ALA A 78 17.31 2.74 20.34
CA ALA A 78 16.20 1.87 20.77
C ALA A 78 15.31 1.40 19.61
N SER A 79 15.17 2.22 18.57
CA SER A 79 14.32 1.95 17.41
C SER A 79 14.77 2.77 16.22
N ILE A 80 14.37 2.36 15.01
CA ILE A 80 14.60 3.14 13.78
C ILE A 80 14.01 4.56 13.92
N HIS A 81 12.84 4.69 14.54
CA HIS A 81 12.21 6.00 14.79
C HIS A 81 13.08 6.91 15.65
N ARG A 82 13.68 6.39 16.73
CA ARG A 82 14.59 7.17 17.60
C ARG A 82 15.91 7.49 16.91
N LEU A 83 16.44 6.53 16.16
CA LEU A 83 17.70 6.70 15.45
C LEU A 83 17.58 7.82 14.40
N ILE A 84 16.54 7.77 13.59
CA ILE A 84 16.28 8.79 12.55
C ILE A 84 15.99 10.15 13.17
N GLU A 85 15.23 10.20 14.27
CA GLU A 85 14.98 11.45 14.99
C GLU A 85 16.27 12.09 15.50
N ALA A 86 17.11 11.32 16.22
CA ALA A 86 18.39 11.80 16.73
C ALA A 86 19.33 12.22 15.59
N PHE A 87 19.37 11.44 14.51
CA PHE A 87 20.17 11.75 13.32
C PHE A 87 19.74 13.07 12.66
N ILE A 88 18.45 13.26 12.38
CA ILE A 88 17.96 14.49 11.74
C ILE A 88 18.13 15.70 12.66
N LEU A 89 17.88 15.56 13.96
CA LEU A 89 18.07 16.64 14.92
C LEU A 89 19.55 17.02 15.08
N SER A 90 20.47 16.05 15.12
CA SER A 90 21.91 16.32 15.18
C SER A 90 22.46 16.92 13.88
N LEU A 91 21.95 16.52 12.72
CA LEU A 91 22.29 17.21 11.48
C LEU A 91 21.76 18.65 11.46
N GLN A 92 20.55 18.88 11.98
CA GLN A 92 19.97 20.22 12.06
C GLN A 92 20.75 21.17 12.98
N THR A 93 21.45 20.66 14.01
CA THR A 93 22.30 21.52 14.87
C THR A 93 23.58 21.94 14.16
N LEU A 94 24.16 21.06 13.32
CA LEU A 94 25.35 21.35 12.52
C LEU A 94 25.02 22.18 11.26
N PHE A 95 23.87 21.90 10.64
CA PHE A 95 23.43 22.51 9.39
C PHE A 95 21.98 23.00 9.53
N PRO A 96 21.75 24.31 9.76
CA PRO A 96 20.45 24.88 10.13
C PRO A 96 19.37 24.81 9.03
N SER A 97 19.69 24.31 7.84
CA SER A 97 18.73 24.12 6.74
C SER A 97 18.34 22.66 6.49
N THR A 98 18.86 21.69 7.25
CA THR A 98 18.67 20.26 6.98
C THR A 98 17.19 19.86 6.91
N VAL A 99 16.41 20.19 7.94
CA VAL A 99 14.98 19.86 8.02
C VAL A 99 14.20 20.50 6.88
N SER A 100 14.54 21.74 6.52
CA SER A 100 13.89 22.46 5.42
C SER A 100 14.21 21.81 4.08
N THR A 101 15.47 21.49 3.82
CA THR A 101 15.90 20.82 2.60
C THR A 101 15.22 19.46 2.44
N VAL A 102 15.21 18.62 3.49
CA VAL A 102 14.55 17.30 3.49
C VAL A 102 13.04 17.43 3.25
N TYR A 103 12.39 18.44 3.85
CA TYR A 103 10.97 18.65 3.62
C TYR A 103 10.70 19.15 2.19
N ARG A 104 11.45 20.12 1.67
CA ARG A 104 11.26 20.65 0.32
C ARG A 104 11.59 19.62 -0.76
N THR A 105 12.51 18.68 -0.52
CA THR A 105 12.70 17.55 -1.44
C THR A 105 11.49 16.62 -1.44
N SER A 106 10.84 16.43 -0.30
CA SER A 106 9.62 15.61 -0.21
C SER A 106 8.41 16.21 -0.92
N GLU A 107 8.32 17.55 -1.02
CA GLU A 107 7.24 18.22 -1.77
C GLU A 107 7.36 18.03 -3.29
N LYS A 108 8.53 17.61 -3.77
CA LYS A 108 8.73 17.27 -5.19
C LYS A 108 8.22 15.87 -5.54
N LEU A 109 7.85 15.07 -4.53
CA LEU A 109 7.30 13.75 -4.77
C LEU A 109 5.87 13.90 -5.28
N VAL A 110 5.62 13.36 -6.47
CA VAL A 110 4.31 13.38 -7.10
C VAL A 110 3.46 12.25 -6.50
N LYS A 111 2.20 12.57 -6.17
CA LYS A 111 1.22 11.53 -5.84
C LYS A 111 0.97 10.73 -7.11
N ALA A 112 1.25 9.43 -7.11
CA ALA A 112 0.92 8.57 -8.24
C ALA A 112 -0.55 8.81 -8.64
N PRO A 113 -0.85 9.08 -9.92
CA PRO A 113 -2.21 9.25 -10.38
C PRO A 113 -3.03 8.02 -9.98
N ARG A 114 -4.22 8.25 -9.40
CA ARG A 114 -5.26 7.23 -9.42
C ARG A 114 -5.83 7.26 -10.83
N GLU A 115 -5.13 6.64 -11.79
CA GLU A 115 -5.72 6.38 -13.10
C GLU A 115 -6.95 5.48 -12.88
N GLY A 116 -8.13 5.99 -13.19
CA GLY A 116 -9.36 5.20 -13.29
C GLY A 116 -10.28 5.20 -12.06
N CYS A 117 -11.46 5.78 -12.29
CA CYS A 117 -12.75 5.28 -11.79
C CYS A 117 -13.18 5.67 -10.36
N ALA A 118 -13.97 6.75 -10.32
CA ALA A 118 -15.06 6.92 -9.36
C ALA A 118 -16.24 5.94 -9.59
N SER A 119 -16.02 4.82 -10.31
CA SER A 119 -17.06 3.86 -10.72
C SER A 119 -16.54 2.42 -10.92
N GLY A 120 -15.36 2.07 -10.37
CA GLY A 120 -14.78 0.72 -10.47
C GLY A 120 -14.51 0.10 -9.09
N PRO A 121 -14.31 -1.23 -8.99
CA PRO A 121 -14.02 -1.89 -7.72
C PRO A 121 -12.79 -1.25 -7.07
N SER A 122 -12.93 -0.84 -5.80
CA SER A 122 -11.90 -0.15 -5.04
C SER A 122 -10.54 -0.84 -5.19
N SER A 123 -9.50 -0.08 -5.59
CA SER A 123 -8.12 -0.56 -5.69
C SER A 123 -7.75 -1.38 -4.44
N PRO A 124 -7.07 -2.53 -4.59
CA PRO A 124 -6.80 -3.40 -3.45
C PRO A 124 -5.94 -2.67 -2.40
N SER A 125 -6.31 -2.82 -1.13
CA SER A 125 -5.66 -2.17 0.01
C SER A 125 -4.82 -3.16 0.81
N CYS A 126 -3.75 -2.68 1.44
CA CYS A 126 -2.90 -3.46 2.33
C CYS A 126 -3.69 -3.97 3.54
N LEU A 127 -3.55 -5.25 3.87
CA LEU A 127 -4.21 -5.88 5.02
C LEU A 127 -3.86 -5.21 6.36
N LEU A 128 -2.61 -4.76 6.53
CA LEU A 128 -2.13 -4.23 7.81
C LEU A 128 -2.27 -2.71 7.95
N CYS A 129 -1.90 -1.97 6.90
CA CYS A 129 -1.84 -0.50 6.96
C CYS A 129 -2.92 0.20 6.13
N THR A 130 -3.80 -0.56 5.46
CA THR A 130 -4.92 -0.10 4.62
C THR A 130 -4.56 0.86 3.50
N CYS A 131 -3.28 1.19 3.32
CA CYS A 131 -2.76 1.95 2.19
C CYS A 131 -2.97 1.16 0.89
N ALA A 132 -3.14 1.87 -0.23
CA ALA A 132 -3.26 1.24 -1.55
C ALA A 132 -2.08 0.28 -1.79
N LEU A 133 -2.32 -0.89 -2.39
CA LEU A 133 -1.23 -1.79 -2.72
C LEU A 133 -0.36 -1.18 -3.83
N ASP A 134 0.95 -1.17 -3.60
CA ASP A 134 2.00 -0.67 -4.49
C ASP A 134 2.64 -1.82 -5.30
N ILE A 135 1.89 -2.90 -5.50
CA ILE A 135 2.41 -4.13 -6.12
C ILE A 135 1.59 -4.35 -7.37
N ASP A 136 1.96 -3.60 -8.41
CA ASP A 136 1.44 -3.83 -9.75
C ASP A 136 2.08 -5.12 -10.28
N THR A 137 1.24 -6.11 -10.58
CA THR A 137 1.66 -7.39 -11.17
C THR A 137 2.20 -7.22 -12.59
N THR A 138 1.95 -6.07 -13.22
CA THR A 138 2.31 -5.75 -14.60
C THR A 138 3.65 -5.01 -14.73
N ASP A 139 4.11 -4.28 -13.71
CA ASP A 139 5.31 -3.44 -13.80
C ASP A 139 6.53 -4.05 -13.10
N SER A 140 6.95 -5.20 -13.64
CA SER A 140 8.16 -5.93 -13.24
C SER A 140 9.47 -5.18 -13.55
N ALA A 141 9.40 -4.01 -14.20
CA ALA A 141 10.56 -3.23 -14.64
C ALA A 141 11.13 -2.30 -13.55
N THR A 142 10.41 -2.10 -12.44
CA THR A 142 11.00 -1.44 -11.27
C THR A 142 11.89 -2.44 -10.53
N ALA A 143 13.00 -1.99 -9.92
CA ALA A 143 13.94 -2.83 -9.14
C ALA A 143 13.29 -3.66 -7.99
N PHE A 144 11.99 -3.47 -7.81
CA PHE A 144 11.07 -4.03 -6.83
C PHE A 144 10.47 -5.38 -7.24
N GLY A 145 10.17 -5.61 -8.54
CA GLY A 145 9.60 -6.87 -9.03
C GLY A 145 10.52 -8.08 -8.81
N ALA A 146 11.84 -7.87 -8.88
CA ALA A 146 12.86 -8.91 -8.78
C ALA A 146 12.98 -9.56 -7.37
N GLN A 147 12.55 -8.88 -6.30
CA GLN A 147 12.59 -9.45 -4.94
C GLN A 147 11.37 -10.32 -4.62
N SER A 148 10.27 -10.14 -5.35
CA SER A 148 9.03 -10.89 -5.15
C SER A 148 9.11 -12.28 -5.80
N SER A 149 9.74 -12.38 -6.97
CA SER A 149 9.85 -13.65 -7.71
C SER A 149 10.87 -14.62 -7.11
N SER A 150 11.89 -14.13 -6.38
CA SER A 150 12.94 -14.97 -5.82
C SER A 150 12.48 -15.83 -4.63
N HIS A 151 11.38 -15.46 -3.95
CA HIS A 151 10.81 -16.26 -2.86
C HIS A 151 9.92 -17.42 -3.33
N LEU A 152 9.43 -17.41 -4.58
CA LEU A 152 8.65 -18.52 -5.14
C LEU A 152 9.53 -19.64 -5.71
N SER A 153 10.83 -19.40 -5.93
CA SER A 153 11.76 -20.34 -6.55
C SER A 153 12.67 -21.10 -5.57
N GLN A 154 12.54 -20.91 -4.25
CA GLN A 154 13.24 -21.77 -3.29
C GLN A 154 12.52 -23.12 -3.13
N MET A 155 12.55 -23.91 -4.20
CA MET A 155 12.35 -25.35 -4.11
C MET A 155 13.51 -25.93 -3.29
N LEU A 156 13.17 -26.66 -2.23
CA LEU A 156 14.08 -27.52 -1.49
C LEU A 156 14.86 -28.46 -2.43
N PRO A 157 16.11 -28.84 -2.11
CA PRO A 157 16.91 -29.73 -2.94
C PRO A 157 16.20 -31.07 -3.14
N ALA A 158 16.17 -31.49 -4.41
CA ALA A 158 15.66 -32.77 -4.85
C ALA A 158 16.55 -33.90 -4.36
N GLU A 159 16.08 -34.67 -3.38
CA GLU A 159 16.62 -35.99 -3.08
C GLU A 159 15.81 -37.02 -3.88
N ALA A 160 16.50 -37.72 -4.77
CA ALA A 160 15.95 -38.76 -5.63
C ALA A 160 15.61 -40.02 -4.82
N GLY A 161 14.43 -40.61 -5.04
CA GLY A 161 14.06 -41.86 -4.39
C GLY A 161 12.70 -42.47 -4.80
N VAL A 162 12.66 -43.09 -5.99
CA VAL A 162 11.95 -44.34 -6.40
C VAL A 162 10.41 -44.50 -6.17
N PRO A 163 9.64 -44.97 -7.18
CA PRO A 163 8.17 -44.97 -7.16
C PRO A 163 7.54 -46.29 -6.67
N THR A 164 6.42 -46.22 -5.94
CA THR A 164 5.50 -47.36 -5.75
C THR A 164 4.03 -46.92 -5.78
N THR A 165 3.40 -47.27 -6.92
CA THR A 165 2.01 -47.70 -7.22
C THR A 165 0.77 -47.19 -6.45
N PRO A 166 -0.35 -46.97 -7.18
CA PRO A 166 -1.64 -46.54 -6.62
C PRO A 166 -2.47 -47.73 -6.13
N CYS A 167 -3.18 -47.55 -5.01
CA CYS A 167 -4.20 -48.50 -4.56
C CYS A 167 -5.55 -47.81 -4.42
N CYS A 168 -6.50 -48.22 -5.28
CA CYS A 168 -7.92 -47.97 -5.17
C CYS A 168 -8.50 -48.75 -3.97
N GLY A 169 -9.40 -48.11 -3.23
CA GLY A 169 -10.28 -48.77 -2.26
C GLY A 169 -11.65 -48.13 -2.32
N SER A 170 -12.61 -48.84 -2.90
CA SER A 170 -14.04 -48.51 -2.89
C SER A 170 -14.62 -48.76 -1.49
N GLY A 171 -15.40 -47.81 -0.98
CA GLY A 171 -16.20 -47.95 0.23
C GLY A 171 -17.24 -46.84 0.29
N GLU A 172 -18.50 -47.20 0.06
CA GLU A 172 -19.65 -46.31 0.03
C GLU A 172 -20.07 -45.85 1.44
N GLY A 173 -20.52 -44.60 1.53
CA GLY A 173 -21.52 -44.16 2.50
C GLY A 173 -21.03 -43.45 3.76
N GLN A 174 -20.80 -42.13 3.69
CA GLN A 174 -21.39 -41.18 4.64
C GLN A 174 -21.24 -39.75 4.15
N ALA A 175 -22.33 -38.98 4.19
CA ALA A 175 -22.36 -37.56 3.88
C ALA A 175 -21.36 -36.79 4.75
N GLN A 176 -20.28 -36.31 4.13
CA GLN A 176 -19.33 -35.39 4.74
C GLN A 176 -19.23 -34.15 3.87
N SER A 177 -19.97 -33.13 4.30
CA SER A 177 -19.57 -31.73 4.33
C SER A 177 -18.37 -31.38 3.42
N CYS A 178 -18.63 -30.63 2.36
CA CYS A 178 -17.65 -30.08 1.44
C CYS A 178 -16.78 -28.99 2.11
N HIS A 179 -16.05 -29.34 3.16
CA HIS A 179 -14.88 -28.59 3.59
C HIS A 179 -13.67 -29.27 2.97
N ARG A 180 -13.39 -28.92 1.71
CA ARG A 180 -12.11 -29.22 1.07
C ARG A 180 -11.04 -28.35 1.75
N GLY A 181 -10.64 -28.77 2.95
CA GLY A 181 -9.50 -28.23 3.68
C GLY A 181 -8.22 -28.69 3.01
N VAL A 182 -7.84 -28.03 1.91
CA VAL A 182 -6.46 -28.04 1.45
C VAL A 182 -5.79 -26.85 2.10
N GLY A 183 -5.40 -27.02 3.36
CA GLY A 183 -4.55 -26.07 4.06
C GLY A 183 -3.19 -26.69 4.23
N ARG A 184 -2.27 -26.52 3.25
CA ARG A 184 -0.86 -26.56 3.64
C ARG A 184 -0.64 -25.30 4.46
N ARG A 185 0.02 -25.41 5.61
CA ARG A 185 0.39 -24.27 6.46
C ARG A 185 1.15 -23.16 5.70
N GLY A 186 1.76 -23.50 4.55
CA GLY A 186 2.37 -22.54 3.63
C GLY A 186 1.38 -21.66 2.84
N ASP A 187 0.16 -22.13 2.59
CA ASP A 187 -0.83 -21.42 1.75
C ASP A 187 -1.38 -20.18 2.47
N THR A 188 -1.59 -20.24 3.78
CA THR A 188 -2.11 -19.11 4.57
C THR A 188 -1.10 -17.97 4.71
N GLN A 189 0.19 -18.28 4.79
CA GLN A 189 1.24 -17.26 4.91
C GLN A 189 1.49 -16.55 3.58
N ALA A 190 1.51 -17.30 2.47
CA ALA A 190 1.58 -16.72 1.13
C ALA A 190 0.39 -15.79 0.88
N CYS A 191 -0.83 -16.23 1.19
CA CYS A 191 -2.07 -15.46 1.11
C CYS A 191 -2.01 -14.12 1.87
N VAL A 192 -1.47 -14.13 3.10
CA VAL A 192 -1.30 -12.89 3.88
C VAL A 192 -0.28 -11.99 3.20
N ILE A 193 0.91 -12.50 2.84
CA ILE A 193 1.99 -11.72 2.23
C ILE A 193 1.54 -11.06 0.94
N GLU A 194 0.79 -11.76 0.08
CA GLU A 194 0.26 -11.25 -1.18
C GLU A 194 -0.60 -10.00 -0.99
N GLN A 195 -1.30 -9.89 0.13
CA GLN A 195 -2.18 -8.77 0.48
C GLN A 195 -1.49 -7.63 1.24
N LEU A 196 -0.16 -7.67 1.39
CA LEU A 196 0.62 -6.62 2.04
C LEU A 196 1.28 -5.69 1.03
N CYS A 197 1.31 -4.39 1.33
CA CYS A 197 2.21 -3.46 0.64
C CYS A 197 3.67 -3.77 0.99
N TYR A 198 4.61 -3.30 0.18
CA TYR A 198 6.03 -3.61 0.36
C TYR A 198 6.59 -3.26 1.73
N GLY A 199 6.31 -2.05 2.25
CA GLY A 199 6.77 -1.68 3.59
C GLY A 199 6.24 -2.64 4.68
N CYS A 200 4.98 -3.07 4.58
CA CYS A 200 4.44 -4.08 5.49
C CYS A 200 5.08 -5.45 5.30
N ARG A 201 5.37 -5.86 4.05
CA ARG A 201 6.11 -7.10 3.78
C ARG A 201 7.50 -7.06 4.40
N VAL A 202 8.26 -5.97 4.21
CA VAL A 202 9.61 -5.78 4.78
C VAL A 202 9.58 -5.90 6.30
N ASN A 203 8.64 -5.24 6.97
CA ASN A 203 8.52 -5.32 8.43
C ASN A 203 8.05 -6.70 8.93
N MET A 204 7.42 -7.49 8.06
CA MET A 204 6.96 -8.85 8.36
C MET A 204 7.99 -9.93 7.99
N LYS A 205 9.10 -9.59 7.30
CA LYS A 205 10.08 -10.58 6.83
C LYS A 205 10.67 -11.43 7.95
N ASP A 206 10.81 -10.84 9.13
CA ASP A 206 11.41 -11.50 10.30
C ASP A 206 10.37 -12.27 11.14
N LEU A 207 9.08 -12.24 10.76
CA LEU A 207 8.06 -13.08 11.39
C LEU A 207 8.06 -14.49 10.77
N PHE A 208 8.65 -15.43 11.50
CA PHE A 208 8.66 -16.86 11.14
C PHE A 208 7.30 -17.55 11.34
N SER A 209 6.36 -16.95 12.09
CA SER A 209 5.01 -17.48 12.29
C SER A 209 3.97 -16.36 12.30
N LEU A 210 2.73 -16.73 11.96
CA LEU A 210 1.58 -15.82 11.99
C LEU A 210 0.85 -15.81 13.34
N GLU A 211 1.26 -16.64 14.30
CA GLU A 211 0.65 -16.72 15.64
C GLU A 211 0.65 -15.38 16.41
N PRO A 212 1.64 -14.48 16.25
CA PRO A 212 1.60 -13.17 16.90
C PRO A 212 0.53 -12.22 16.32
N LEU A 213 -0.01 -12.52 15.13
CA LEU A 213 -1.01 -11.65 14.51
C LEU A 213 -2.36 -11.82 15.19
N PRO A 214 -3.10 -10.72 15.39
CA PRO A 214 -4.46 -10.81 15.90
C PRO A 214 -5.36 -11.68 15.01
N PRO A 215 -6.23 -12.54 15.57
CA PRO A 215 -7.06 -13.46 14.78
C PRO A 215 -7.93 -12.79 13.72
N TYR A 216 -8.37 -11.56 13.95
CA TYR A 216 -9.17 -10.79 12.99
C TYR A 216 -8.39 -10.47 11.71
N VAL A 217 -7.07 -10.33 11.76
CA VAL A 217 -6.22 -10.07 10.59
C VAL A 217 -6.19 -11.29 9.69
N LEU A 218 -6.06 -12.48 10.29
CA LEU A 218 -6.05 -13.74 9.55
C LEU A 218 -7.41 -14.05 8.92
N ALA A 219 -8.50 -13.82 9.66
CA ALA A 219 -9.86 -13.96 9.15
C ALA A 219 -10.12 -13.02 7.97
N GLU A 220 -9.71 -11.75 8.06
CA GLU A 220 -9.85 -10.79 6.97
C GLU A 220 -9.02 -11.17 5.75
N ALA A 221 -7.79 -11.68 5.94
CA ALA A 221 -6.96 -12.16 4.84
C ALA A 221 -7.62 -13.33 4.07
N GLN A 222 -8.23 -14.27 4.81
CA GLN A 222 -8.97 -15.38 4.23
C GLN A 222 -10.20 -14.89 3.48
N LEU A 223 -10.98 -13.97 4.06
CA LEU A 223 -12.17 -13.40 3.42
C LEU A 223 -11.82 -12.68 2.11
N ARG A 224 -10.76 -11.87 2.10
CA ARG A 224 -10.30 -11.19 0.88
C ARG A 224 -9.87 -12.17 -0.21
N SER A 225 -9.20 -13.26 0.15
CA SER A 225 -8.78 -14.29 -0.81
C SER A 225 -9.97 -15.07 -1.36
N GLN A 226 -10.94 -15.42 -0.51
CA GLN A 226 -12.18 -16.06 -0.93
C GLN A 226 -12.96 -15.14 -1.88
N ARG A 227 -13.11 -13.85 -1.55
CA ARG A 227 -13.77 -12.87 -2.44
C ARG A 227 -13.06 -12.73 -3.78
N ALA A 228 -11.73 -12.65 -3.77
CA ALA A 228 -10.95 -12.58 -5.01
C ALA A 228 -11.12 -13.85 -5.87
N TRP A 229 -11.11 -15.02 -5.23
CA TRP A 229 -11.34 -16.30 -5.92
C TRP A 229 -12.76 -16.38 -6.51
N VAL A 230 -13.79 -16.08 -5.72
CA VAL A 230 -15.19 -16.05 -6.18
C VAL A 230 -15.37 -15.02 -7.29
N SER A 231 -14.82 -13.83 -7.15
CA SER A 231 -14.90 -12.78 -8.17
C SER A 231 -14.28 -13.23 -9.48
N LYS A 232 -13.14 -13.94 -9.44
CA LYS A 232 -12.47 -14.46 -10.64
C LYS A 232 -13.29 -15.54 -11.33
N GLU A 233 -13.91 -16.44 -10.56
CA GLU A 233 -14.76 -17.50 -11.11
C GLU A 233 -16.02 -16.94 -11.77
N ILE A 234 -16.62 -15.90 -11.17
CA ILE A 234 -17.84 -15.26 -11.69
C ILE A 234 -17.54 -14.32 -12.86
N GLN A 235 -16.32 -13.77 -12.94
CA GLN A 235 -15.93 -12.84 -14.01
C GLN A 235 -16.04 -13.45 -15.41
N GLU A 236 -15.90 -14.76 -15.56
CA GLU A 236 -16.12 -15.48 -16.83
C GLU A 236 -17.59 -15.42 -17.30
N TYR A 237 -18.53 -15.14 -16.40
CA TYR A 237 -19.98 -15.15 -16.66
C TYR A 237 -20.61 -13.75 -16.64
N LEU A 238 -19.83 -12.70 -16.35
CA LEU A 238 -20.30 -11.33 -16.43
C LEU A 238 -20.22 -10.86 -17.88
N ILE A 239 -21.37 -10.54 -18.48
CA ILE A 239 -21.44 -9.80 -19.75
C ILE A 239 -20.87 -8.41 -19.45
N THR A 240 -19.76 -8.02 -20.09
CA THR A 240 -19.37 -6.61 -20.11
C THR A 240 -20.34 -5.91 -21.04
N ASP A 241 -21.15 -5.00 -20.51
CA ASP A 241 -21.96 -4.08 -21.30
C ASP A 241 -21.00 -3.05 -21.95
N ASP A 242 -20.13 -3.54 -22.83
CA ASP A 242 -19.40 -2.72 -23.79
C ASP A 242 -20.39 -2.43 -24.93
N ASP A 243 -21.36 -1.56 -24.63
CA ASP A 243 -22.17 -0.91 -25.67
C ASP A 243 -21.25 0.05 -26.44
N GLU A 244 -20.51 -0.49 -27.41
CA GLU A 244 -20.01 0.29 -28.56
C GLU A 244 -21.22 0.69 -29.44
N GLU A 245 -22.09 1.56 -28.93
CA GLU A 245 -23.09 2.29 -29.71
C GLU A 245 -22.63 3.73 -29.97
N GLU A 246 -21.42 3.97 -30.49
CA GLU A 246 -21.05 5.31 -30.99
C GLU A 246 -20.15 5.28 -32.25
N GLU A 247 -20.41 4.43 -33.25
CA GLU A 247 -19.79 4.62 -34.59
C GLU A 247 -20.72 4.26 -35.77
N GLU A 248 -21.99 4.70 -35.78
CA GLU A 248 -22.76 4.72 -37.05
C GLU A 248 -23.40 6.06 -37.43
N GLU A 249 -23.45 7.07 -36.54
CA GLU A 249 -24.07 8.36 -36.88
C GLU A 249 -23.12 9.38 -37.53
N SER A 250 -21.81 9.11 -37.56
CA SER A 250 -20.82 10.00 -38.18
C SER A 250 -20.59 9.76 -39.68
N ARG A 251 -21.18 8.71 -40.27
CA ARG A 251 -21.13 8.46 -41.73
C ARG A 251 -22.30 9.06 -42.51
N ALA A 252 -23.41 9.39 -41.87
CA ALA A 252 -24.55 10.01 -42.56
C ALA A 252 -24.35 11.52 -42.82
N ILE A 253 -23.64 12.24 -41.95
CA ILE A 253 -23.52 13.71 -42.06
C ILE A 253 -22.43 14.14 -43.08
N LYS A 254 -21.49 13.26 -43.44
CA LYS A 254 -20.45 13.57 -44.44
C LYS A 254 -20.87 13.40 -45.90
N GLN A 255 -22.01 12.79 -46.19
CA GLN A 255 -22.48 12.62 -47.58
C GLN A 255 -23.40 13.75 -48.09
N GLU A 256 -23.92 14.62 -47.22
CA GLU A 256 -24.78 15.74 -47.66
C GLU A 256 -24.02 17.07 -47.87
N GLY A 257 -22.73 17.13 -47.51
CA GLY A 257 -21.92 18.35 -47.62
C GLY A 257 -21.18 18.56 -48.95
N GLU A 258 -21.22 17.59 -49.87
CA GLU A 258 -20.35 17.56 -51.05
C GLU A 258 -21.10 17.64 -52.39
N ASN A 259 -22.31 18.22 -52.41
CA ASN A 259 -23.07 18.38 -53.66
C ASN A 259 -23.84 19.69 -53.82
N THR A 260 -23.23 20.83 -53.48
CA THR A 260 -23.64 22.13 -54.05
C THR A 260 -22.42 23.01 -54.29
N GLY A 261 -21.82 22.86 -55.47
CA GLY A 261 -20.76 23.74 -55.93
C GLY A 261 -20.35 23.48 -57.37
N ILE A 262 -20.75 24.41 -58.25
CA ILE A 262 -20.24 24.71 -59.60
C ILE A 262 -21.08 24.16 -60.77
N GLY A 263 -21.69 25.08 -61.54
CA GLY A 263 -21.73 24.95 -63.00
C GLY A 263 -22.94 25.54 -63.73
N LEU A 264 -22.86 26.85 -64.02
CA LEU A 264 -23.58 27.61 -65.08
C LEU A 264 -25.08 27.92 -64.90
#